data_AF-A0A3L6F7R1-F1
#
_entry.id   AF-A0A3L6F7R1-F1
#
_cell.length_a   1.000
_cell.length_b   1.000
_cell.length_c   1.000
_cell.angle_alpha   90.00
_cell.angle_beta   90.00
_cell.angle_gamma   90.00
#
_symmetry.space_group_name_H-M   'P 1'
#
loop_
_entity.id
_entity.type
_entity.pdbx_description
1 polymer ?
#
loop_
_entity_poly.entity_id
_entity_poly.type
_entity_poly.pdbx_seq_one_letter_code
_entity_poly.pdbx_strand_id
1 'polypeptide(L)'
;MVTLSSEMESICHTYKRRLYQTGQCTSSLMSSPYGWVLPSAPDLQTVIHPSLLREELRDLRISMRDSPAFLNLILDFTITSPSLSTQYQSVFLDLYVKIILSSKDRPPKAATEAFKPLFLNIGHEDFKNTIIPSCIKMLKRNPEIVLQSIGYLLKTVHLDLSKYSMEFMPVVLHQARHSDEERRINALSIIGTLSEKSSDPDALPSMVNAIKAVLGGSEGKLSLLYQRIGMINALEQLSRSPPKQIGRLAPSVSTFLLTCYKDDGIEEVKLAILSAIGSWALVSAEAVQPDVVSFIAAGLKEKDTLRKGHLKFLRVICKNSDSLTKTLGKGAPMEFILRRDCNSGSRQGPEGCLPRPVASLLDHLIQLSKTGFSKATQRLDGIYALFAVSRLAAVDTKADGAILKEKLWTLIAQNEPSLISLQLVILF
;
A
#
# COMPACT_ATOMS: atom_id res chain seq x y z
N MET A 1 -11.52 11.35 28.15
CA MET A 1 -10.41 12.34 28.18
C MET A 1 -9.89 12.60 29.60
N VAL A 2 -10.05 11.65 30.55
CA VAL A 2 -9.75 11.87 32.00
C VAL A 2 -8.71 10.88 32.57
N THR A 3 -8.21 9.91 31.80
CA THR A 3 -7.29 8.86 32.33
C THR A 3 -5.80 9.17 32.19
N LEU A 4 -5.40 10.06 31.28
CA LEU A 4 -3.99 10.47 31.10
C LEU A 4 -3.51 11.46 32.18
N SER A 5 -4.41 12.24 32.76
CA SER A 5 -4.08 13.25 33.78
C SER A 5 -3.76 12.62 35.12
N SER A 6 -4.51 11.61 35.57
CA SER A 6 -4.26 10.95 36.87
C SER A 6 -2.98 10.13 36.90
N GLU A 7 -2.60 9.52 35.77
CA GLU A 7 -1.33 8.78 35.66
C GLU A 7 -0.13 9.72 35.63
N MET A 8 -0.21 10.83 34.87
CA MET A 8 0.82 11.87 34.91
C MET A 8 0.92 12.53 36.29
N GLU A 9 -0.20 12.77 36.98
CA GLU A 9 -0.21 13.28 38.36
C GLU A 9 0.43 12.29 39.34
N SER A 10 0.15 10.99 39.22
CA SER A 10 0.75 9.94 40.05
C SER A 10 2.26 9.80 39.82
N ILE A 11 2.71 9.92 38.56
CA ILE A 11 4.13 9.90 38.19
C ILE A 11 4.84 11.16 38.69
N CYS A 12 4.26 12.34 38.50
CA CYS A 12 4.76 13.60 39.06
C CYS A 12 4.80 13.55 40.60
N HIS A 13 3.81 12.95 41.26
CA HIS A 13 3.79 12.76 42.70
C HIS A 13 4.90 11.82 43.18
N THR A 14 5.11 10.69 42.48
CA THR A 14 6.15 9.72 42.77
C THR A 14 7.54 10.34 42.58
N TYR A 15 7.69 11.15 41.55
CA TYR A 15 8.90 11.92 41.24
C TYR A 15 9.21 12.97 42.32
N LYS A 16 8.21 13.77 42.72
CA LYS A 16 8.31 14.77 43.79
C LYS A 16 8.65 14.14 45.14
N ARG A 17 8.11 12.95 45.43
CA ARG A 17 8.38 12.18 46.65
C ARG A 17 9.82 11.66 46.72
N ARG A 18 10.38 11.20 45.58
CA ARG A 18 11.79 10.74 45.49
C ARG A 18 12.79 11.88 45.63
N LEU A 19 12.55 13.03 44.98
CA LEU A 19 13.43 14.21 45.08
C LEU A 19 13.52 14.77 46.52
N TYR A 20 12.43 14.64 47.29
CA TYR A 20 12.41 15.03 48.70
C TYR A 20 13.20 14.04 49.58
N GLN A 21 13.17 12.74 49.25
CA GLN A 21 13.90 11.69 49.98
C GLN A 21 15.40 11.69 49.71
N THR A 22 15.84 12.16 48.54
CA THR A 22 17.26 12.26 48.16
C THR A 22 17.91 13.59 48.51
N GLY A 23 17.17 14.52 49.15
CA GLY A 23 17.70 15.82 49.58
C GLY A 23 17.97 16.81 48.43
N GLN A 24 17.44 16.56 47.23
CA GLN A 24 17.74 17.32 46.01
C GLN A 24 16.73 18.44 45.71
N CYS A 25 15.79 18.74 46.62
CA CYS A 25 14.78 19.79 46.42
C CYS A 25 14.73 20.74 47.63
N THR A 26 14.99 22.03 47.41
CA THR A 26 14.73 23.10 48.39
C THR A 26 13.26 23.49 48.34
N SER A 27 12.71 23.91 49.49
CA SER A 27 11.29 23.99 49.86
C SER A 27 10.38 24.95 49.05
N SER A 28 10.80 25.47 47.91
CA SER A 28 10.10 26.54 47.17
C SER A 28 9.00 26.07 46.20
N LEU A 29 8.75 24.77 46.06
CA LEU A 29 7.69 24.21 45.18
C LEU A 29 6.37 23.87 45.91
N MET A 30 6.08 24.55 47.02
CA MET A 30 4.79 24.44 47.70
C MET A 30 3.88 25.63 47.37
N SER A 31 2.68 25.29 46.92
CA SER A 31 1.44 26.09 46.82
C SER A 31 1.23 27.01 45.61
N SER A 32 0.37 26.57 44.69
CA SER A 32 -0.62 27.44 44.04
C SER A 32 -2.01 26.76 44.15
N PRO A 33 -3.07 27.44 44.65
CA PRO A 33 -4.39 26.84 44.85
C PRO A 33 -5.23 26.69 43.57
N TYR A 34 -4.73 27.11 42.40
CA TYR A 34 -5.50 27.18 41.16
C TYR A 34 -4.82 26.42 40.03
N GLY A 35 -5.02 25.10 39.98
CA GLY A 35 -4.78 24.26 38.79
C GLY A 35 -3.31 24.04 38.40
N TRP A 36 -2.98 22.82 37.96
CA TRP A 36 -1.67 22.50 37.40
C TRP A 36 -1.53 23.16 36.03
N VAL A 37 -0.66 24.16 35.94
CA VAL A 37 -0.12 24.64 34.66
C VAL A 37 0.91 23.60 34.20
N LEU A 38 0.68 22.98 33.03
CA LEU A 38 1.71 22.18 32.36
C LEU A 38 3.00 23.02 32.29
N PRO A 39 4.16 22.52 32.76
CA PRO A 39 5.36 23.34 32.80
C PRO A 39 5.72 23.77 31.38
N SER A 40 5.97 25.06 31.19
CA SER A 40 6.56 25.58 29.97
C SER A 40 7.89 24.85 29.68
N ALA A 41 8.23 24.65 28.40
CA ALA A 41 9.44 23.93 27.94
C ALA A 41 10.75 24.14 28.76
N PRO A 42 11.10 25.34 29.28
CA PRO A 42 12.26 25.53 30.17
C PRO A 42 12.18 24.80 31.53
N ASP A 43 10.99 24.50 32.05
CA ASP A 43 10.81 23.83 33.35
C ASP A 43 10.99 22.30 33.27
N LEU A 44 10.86 21.69 32.10
CA LEU A 44 11.14 20.26 31.90
C LEU A 44 12.65 19.96 31.91
N GLN A 45 13.49 20.92 31.48
CA GLN A 45 14.95 20.81 31.55
C GLN A 45 15.49 20.84 32.98
N THR A 46 14.81 21.55 33.90
CA THR A 46 15.17 21.55 35.33
C THR A 46 14.58 20.35 36.08
N VAL A 47 13.44 19.82 35.63
CA VAL A 47 12.80 18.64 36.22
C VAL A 47 13.53 17.35 35.85
N ILE A 48 13.96 17.14 34.59
CA ILE A 48 14.68 15.92 34.18
C ILE A 48 16.18 16.20 34.15
N HIS A 49 16.86 16.03 35.28
CA HIS A 49 18.30 16.22 35.33
C HIS A 49 19.01 15.17 34.44
N PRO A 50 19.98 15.56 33.57
CA PRO A 50 20.69 14.64 32.67
C PRO A 50 21.41 13.48 33.36
N SER A 51 21.64 13.54 34.68
CA SER A 51 22.19 12.44 35.47
C SER A 51 21.14 11.38 35.83
N LEU A 52 19.88 11.77 36.07
CA LEU A 52 18.80 10.86 36.42
C LEU A 52 18.30 10.09 35.19
N LEU A 53 18.20 10.77 34.03
CA LEU A 53 17.95 10.12 32.74
C LEU A 53 19.03 9.07 32.46
N ARG A 54 20.28 9.37 32.82
CA ARG A 54 21.42 8.48 32.66
C ARG A 54 21.36 7.27 33.59
N GLU A 55 21.02 7.43 34.87
CA GLU A 55 20.88 6.31 35.82
C GLU A 55 19.68 5.43 35.48
N GLU A 56 18.53 6.01 35.15
CA GLU A 56 17.31 5.26 34.84
C GLU A 56 17.39 4.53 33.47
N LEU A 57 18.06 5.12 32.46
CA LEU A 57 18.33 4.46 31.18
C LEU A 57 19.44 3.41 31.27
N ARG A 58 20.48 3.64 32.10
CA ARG A 58 21.64 2.73 32.22
C ARG A 58 21.32 1.50 33.05
N ASP A 59 20.50 1.64 34.09
CA ASP A 59 20.09 0.52 34.93
C ASP A 59 18.81 -0.19 34.43
N LEU A 60 18.14 0.31 33.38
CA LEU A 60 16.84 -0.21 32.91
C LEU A 60 15.78 -0.34 34.03
N ARG A 61 15.92 0.44 35.11
CA ARG A 61 15.11 0.32 36.34
C ARG A 61 13.69 0.81 36.16
N ILE A 62 13.46 1.74 35.24
CA ILE A 62 12.11 1.97 34.73
C ILE A 62 11.79 0.77 33.86
N SER A 63 10.84 -0.04 34.30
CA SER A 63 10.25 -1.08 33.46
C SER A 63 9.57 -0.37 32.29
N MET A 64 10.34 -0.13 31.22
CA MET A 64 9.87 0.44 29.95
C MET A 64 8.82 -0.47 29.28
N ARG A 65 8.67 -1.69 29.80
CA ARG A 65 7.57 -2.62 29.53
C ARG A 65 6.22 -2.11 30.04
N ASP A 66 6.20 -1.36 31.14
CA ASP A 66 4.97 -1.08 31.90
C ASP A 66 4.33 0.27 31.53
N SER A 67 5.05 1.18 30.86
CA SER A 67 4.45 2.42 30.34
C SER A 67 5.07 2.90 29.01
N PRO A 68 4.55 2.42 27.87
CA PRO A 68 4.93 2.90 26.55
C PRO A 68 4.71 4.40 26.33
N ALA A 69 3.69 4.98 26.99
CA ALA A 69 3.41 6.41 26.92
C ALA A 69 4.53 7.25 27.55
N PHE A 70 5.07 6.80 28.68
CA PHE A 70 6.18 7.47 29.34
C PHE A 70 7.47 7.40 28.52
N LEU A 71 7.78 6.22 27.95
CA LEU A 71 8.90 6.07 27.01
C LEU A 71 8.77 7.02 25.81
N ASN A 72 7.58 7.12 25.23
CA ASN A 72 7.33 8.01 24.10
C ASN A 72 7.61 9.48 24.48
N LEU A 73 7.14 9.93 25.64
CA LEU A 73 7.33 11.30 26.12
C LEU A 73 8.82 11.62 26.38
N ILE A 74 9.56 10.68 26.98
CA ILE A 74 11.02 10.84 27.17
C ILE A 74 11.74 10.93 25.83
N LEU A 75 11.39 10.04 24.89
CA LEU A 75 11.99 10.03 23.56
C LEU A 75 11.71 11.33 22.82
N ASP A 76 10.46 11.79 22.85
CA ASP A 76 10.05 13.02 22.18
C ASP A 76 10.80 14.23 22.72
N PHE A 77 10.86 14.39 24.05
CA PHE A 77 11.62 15.45 24.69
C PHE A 77 13.12 15.40 24.37
N THR A 78 13.71 14.20 24.42
CA THR A 78 15.15 14.02 24.24
C THR A 78 15.57 14.25 22.79
N ILE A 79 14.80 13.71 21.84
CA ILE A 79 15.12 13.79 20.41
C ILE A 79 14.81 15.18 19.84
N THR A 80 13.80 15.88 20.36
CA THR A 80 13.48 17.25 19.95
C THR A 80 14.51 18.27 20.47
N SER A 81 15.29 17.93 21.49
CA SER A 81 16.34 18.78 22.06
C SER A 81 17.71 18.48 21.42
N PRO A 82 18.30 19.37 20.59
CA PRO A 82 19.52 19.04 19.82
C PRO A 82 20.73 18.60 20.65
N SER A 83 20.93 19.21 21.82
CA SER A 83 22.03 18.88 22.74
C SER A 83 21.89 17.48 23.34
N LEU A 84 20.66 17.11 23.72
CA LEU A 84 20.37 15.80 24.30
C LEU A 84 20.28 14.71 23.23
N SER A 85 19.75 15.03 22.06
CA SER A 85 19.64 14.11 20.92
C SER A 85 21.00 13.55 20.53
N THR A 86 21.99 14.43 20.32
CA THR A 86 23.38 14.04 20.01
C THR A 86 23.98 13.13 21.09
N GLN A 87 23.59 13.31 22.35
CA GLN A 87 24.13 12.55 23.47
C GLN A 87 23.48 11.18 23.66
N TYR A 88 22.17 11.05 23.41
CA TYR A 88 21.38 9.89 23.83
C TYR A 88 20.75 9.08 22.68
N GLN A 89 20.84 9.55 21.43
CA GLN A 89 20.27 8.85 20.28
C GLN A 89 20.77 7.39 20.16
N SER A 90 22.07 7.16 20.30
CA SER A 90 22.66 5.80 20.28
C SER A 90 22.13 4.91 21.40
N VAL A 91 21.95 5.46 22.60
CA VAL A 91 21.39 4.75 23.76
C VAL A 91 19.95 4.30 23.48
N PHE A 92 19.13 5.15 22.86
CA PHE A 92 17.77 4.79 22.50
C PHE A 92 17.68 3.79 21.34
N LEU A 93 18.62 3.84 20.39
CA LEU A 93 18.72 2.83 19.34
C LEU A 93 19.08 1.46 19.92
N ASP A 94 20.05 1.40 20.83
CA ASP A 94 20.40 0.17 21.53
C ASP A 94 19.23 -0.36 22.37
N LEU A 95 18.49 0.56 23.02
CA LEU A 95 17.28 0.22 23.76
C LEU A 95 16.21 -0.39 22.85
N TYR A 96 15.98 0.19 21.67
CA TYR A 96 15.05 -0.35 20.67
C TYR A 96 15.46 -1.74 20.21
N VAL A 97 16.73 -1.93 19.86
CA VAL A 97 17.27 -3.23 19.43
C VAL A 97 17.09 -4.28 20.53
N LYS A 98 17.35 -3.91 21.79
CA LYS A 98 17.25 -4.82 22.94
C LYS A 98 15.81 -5.17 23.30
N ILE A 99 14.93 -4.17 23.40
CA ILE A 99 13.56 -4.35 23.93
C ILE A 99 12.59 -4.83 22.85
N ILE A 100 12.72 -4.33 21.62
CA ILE A 100 11.77 -4.62 20.53
C ILE A 100 12.31 -5.72 19.62
N LEU A 101 13.47 -5.52 18.99
CA LEU A 101 13.98 -6.46 17.99
C LEU A 101 14.46 -7.79 18.61
N SER A 102 15.11 -7.71 19.79
CA SER A 102 15.66 -8.88 20.49
C SER A 102 14.71 -9.47 21.53
N SER A 103 13.43 -9.08 21.50
CA SER A 103 12.42 -9.64 22.42
C SER A 103 12.21 -11.14 22.20
N LYS A 104 11.96 -11.85 23.29
CA LYS A 104 11.59 -13.28 23.26
C LYS A 104 10.13 -13.49 22.83
N ASP A 105 9.28 -12.50 23.09
CA ASP A 105 7.85 -12.51 22.79
C ASP A 105 7.49 -11.35 21.87
N ARG A 106 6.37 -11.44 21.16
CA ARG A 106 5.88 -10.35 20.31
C ARG A 106 5.70 -9.07 21.14
N PRO A 107 6.43 -7.97 20.82
CA PRO A 107 6.29 -6.73 21.56
C PRO A 107 4.88 -6.16 21.43
N PRO A 108 4.29 -5.59 22.50
CA PRO A 108 3.04 -4.86 22.41
C PRO A 108 3.14 -3.72 21.39
N LYS A 109 2.10 -3.51 20.59
CA LYS A 109 2.08 -2.46 19.56
C LYS A 109 2.45 -1.07 20.11
N ALA A 110 1.89 -0.70 21.27
CA ALA A 110 2.18 0.56 21.94
C ALA A 110 3.68 0.72 22.28
N ALA A 111 4.36 -0.37 22.66
CA ALA A 111 5.79 -0.34 22.96
C ALA A 111 6.63 -0.07 21.70
N THR A 112 6.27 -0.66 20.57
CA THR A 112 6.93 -0.37 19.29
C THR A 112 6.64 1.06 18.83
N GLU A 113 5.40 1.53 18.97
CA GLU A 113 4.99 2.87 18.54
C GLU A 113 5.61 3.98 19.39
N ALA A 114 5.96 3.69 20.65
CA ALA A 114 6.65 4.64 21.52
C ALA A 114 7.97 5.15 20.93
N PHE A 115 8.64 4.36 20.10
CA PHE A 115 9.89 4.72 19.41
C PHE A 115 9.71 5.64 18.19
N LYS A 116 8.48 6.06 17.88
CA LYS A 116 8.20 6.96 16.74
C LYS A 116 9.11 8.20 16.68
N PRO A 117 9.33 8.96 17.77
CA PRO A 117 10.18 10.16 17.71
C PRO A 117 11.61 9.85 17.26
N LEU A 118 12.16 8.70 17.67
CA LEU A 118 13.48 8.23 17.27
C LEU A 118 13.52 7.92 15.77
N PHE A 119 12.52 7.22 15.24
CA PHE A 119 12.48 6.82 13.82
C PHE A 119 12.36 8.02 12.88
N LEU A 120 11.67 9.07 13.29
CA LEU A 120 11.52 10.28 12.48
C LEU A 120 12.84 11.07 12.33
N ASN A 121 13.80 10.87 13.23
CA ASN A 121 15.05 11.62 13.30
C ASN A 121 16.31 10.78 13.03
N ILE A 122 16.16 9.48 12.77
CA ILE A 122 17.30 8.61 12.50
C ILE A 122 17.99 8.97 11.17
N GLY A 123 19.31 9.09 11.20
CA GLY A 123 20.14 9.33 10.01
C GLY A 123 20.53 8.04 9.28
N HIS A 124 21.03 8.20 8.05
CA HIS A 124 21.47 7.07 7.21
C HIS A 124 22.59 6.22 7.85
N GLU A 125 23.51 6.83 8.60
CA GLU A 125 24.62 6.12 9.25
C GLU A 125 24.12 5.16 10.33
N ASP A 126 23.33 5.64 11.28
CA ASP A 126 22.76 4.81 12.35
C ASP A 126 21.81 3.74 11.80
N PHE A 127 21.03 4.11 10.78
CA PHE A 127 20.12 3.17 10.14
C PHE A 127 20.90 2.02 9.48
N LYS A 128 21.96 2.34 8.72
CA LYS A 128 22.80 1.35 8.04
C LYS A 128 23.62 0.49 9.00
N ASN A 129 24.24 1.10 10.01
CA ASN A 129 25.24 0.44 10.83
C ASN A 129 24.63 -0.33 12.02
N THR A 130 23.47 0.11 12.54
CA THR A 130 22.85 -0.48 13.74
C THR A 130 21.51 -1.14 13.43
N ILE A 131 20.62 -0.43 12.75
CA ILE A 131 19.23 -0.88 12.57
C ILE A 131 19.14 -2.02 11.55
N ILE A 132 19.68 -1.85 10.35
CA ILE A 132 19.56 -2.87 9.29
C ILE A 132 20.17 -4.21 9.72
N PRO A 133 21.42 -4.29 10.22
CA PRO A 133 21.99 -5.57 10.65
C PRO A 133 21.13 -6.26 11.70
N SER A 134 20.56 -5.50 12.63
CA SER A 134 19.65 -6.02 13.66
C SER A 134 18.34 -6.53 13.05
N CYS A 135 17.69 -5.77 12.18
CA CYS A 135 16.47 -6.19 11.50
C CYS A 135 16.68 -7.46 10.67
N ILE A 136 17.72 -7.51 9.84
CA ILE A 136 18.02 -8.68 8.99
C ILE A 136 18.35 -9.90 9.84
N LYS A 137 19.15 -9.73 10.90
CA LYS A 137 19.48 -10.82 11.84
C LYS A 137 18.22 -11.39 12.49
N MET A 138 17.30 -10.55 12.93
CA MET A 138 16.10 -11.03 13.62
C MET A 138 15.03 -11.58 12.67
N LEU A 139 14.85 -11.00 11.47
CA LEU A 139 13.99 -11.58 10.45
C LEU A 139 14.42 -13.00 10.04
N LYS A 140 15.72 -13.31 10.11
CA LYS A 140 16.24 -14.66 9.85
C LYS A 140 16.04 -15.64 11.02
N ARG A 141 15.89 -15.15 12.26
CA ARG A 141 15.85 -15.97 13.48
C ARG A 141 14.44 -16.20 14.01
N ASN A 142 13.63 -15.15 14.05
CA ASN A 142 12.30 -15.12 14.69
C ASN A 142 11.35 -14.16 13.94
N PRO A 143 11.11 -14.35 12.62
CA PRO A 143 10.31 -13.45 11.80
C PRO A 143 8.89 -13.21 12.34
N GLU A 144 8.25 -14.22 12.95
CA GLU A 144 6.90 -14.11 13.55
C GLU A 144 6.79 -13.08 14.67
N ILE A 145 7.90 -12.78 15.34
CA ILE A 145 7.97 -11.81 16.42
C ILE A 145 8.20 -10.41 15.87
N VAL A 146 9.12 -10.27 14.91
CA VAL A 146 9.68 -8.96 14.54
C VAL A 146 9.09 -8.34 13.28
N LEU A 147 8.39 -9.11 12.43
CA LEU A 147 7.86 -8.62 11.14
C LEU A 147 7.01 -7.36 11.28
N GLN A 148 6.07 -7.34 12.23
CA GLN A 148 5.19 -6.20 12.44
C GLN A 148 5.98 -4.96 12.92
N SER A 149 6.92 -5.14 13.85
CA SER A 149 7.74 -4.04 14.39
C SER A 149 8.66 -3.44 13.32
N ILE A 150 9.26 -4.29 12.49
CA ILE A 150 10.10 -3.85 11.37
C ILE A 150 9.26 -3.14 10.31
N GLY A 151 8.06 -3.66 9.99
CA GLY A 151 7.14 -2.97 9.09
C GLY A 151 6.77 -1.57 9.59
N TYR A 152 6.48 -1.41 10.88
CA TYR A 152 6.20 -0.10 11.47
C TYR A 152 7.41 0.84 11.41
N LEU A 153 8.60 0.36 11.77
CA LEU A 153 9.86 1.12 11.67
C LEU A 153 10.07 1.65 10.24
N LEU A 154 10.07 0.78 9.23
CA LEU A 154 10.32 1.14 7.83
C LEU A 154 9.29 2.13 7.30
N LYS A 155 8.03 2.00 7.74
CA LYS A 155 6.96 2.93 7.37
C LYS A 155 7.20 4.32 7.98
N THR A 156 7.71 4.36 9.19
CA THR A 156 7.83 5.59 10.00
C THR A 156 9.07 6.41 9.67
N VAL A 157 10.20 5.79 9.31
CA VAL A 157 11.45 6.54 9.06
C VAL A 157 11.30 7.57 7.94
N HIS A 158 11.95 8.72 8.06
CA HIS A 158 12.00 9.76 7.02
C HIS A 158 13.21 9.62 6.09
N LEU A 159 13.67 8.38 5.90
CA LEU A 159 14.78 8.05 5.02
C LEU A 159 14.27 7.52 3.68
N ASP A 160 15.03 7.83 2.62
CA ASP A 160 14.91 7.11 1.35
C ASP A 160 15.46 5.69 1.53
N LEU A 161 14.64 4.70 1.16
CA LEU A 161 14.95 3.28 1.36
C LEU A 161 15.60 2.61 0.15
N SER A 162 15.89 3.34 -0.93
CA SER A 162 16.43 2.73 -2.16
C SER A 162 17.69 1.91 -1.93
N LYS A 163 18.66 2.46 -1.18
CA LYS A 163 19.95 1.81 -0.88
C LYS A 163 19.81 0.56 0.00
N TYR A 164 18.69 0.44 0.71
CA TYR A 164 18.46 -0.59 1.72
C TYR A 164 17.45 -1.65 1.28
N SER A 165 16.64 -1.35 0.26
CA SER A 165 15.57 -2.23 -0.25
C SER A 165 16.05 -3.66 -0.46
N MET A 166 17.14 -3.84 -1.18
CA MET A 166 17.70 -5.14 -1.53
C MET A 166 18.35 -5.89 -0.35
N GLU A 167 18.63 -5.24 0.77
CA GLU A 167 19.05 -5.93 2.00
C GLU A 167 17.89 -6.70 2.63
N PHE A 168 16.68 -6.15 2.55
CA PHE A 168 15.46 -6.76 3.08
C PHE A 168 14.87 -7.80 2.12
N MET A 169 14.88 -7.52 0.81
CA MET A 169 14.17 -8.33 -0.22
C MET A 169 14.38 -9.85 -0.07
N PRO A 170 15.61 -10.40 0.04
CA PRO A 170 15.80 -11.85 0.15
C PRO A 170 15.10 -12.48 1.36
N VAL A 171 15.09 -11.76 2.50
CA VAL A 171 14.50 -12.28 3.74
C VAL A 171 12.99 -12.11 3.73
N VAL A 172 12.47 -10.97 3.26
CA VAL A 172 11.01 -10.71 3.25
C VAL A 172 10.29 -11.49 2.16
N LEU A 173 10.93 -11.78 1.02
CA LEU A 173 10.34 -12.65 -0.02
C LEU A 173 10.18 -14.10 0.43
N HIS A 174 11.04 -14.57 1.34
CA HIS A 174 10.82 -15.86 2.00
C HIS A 174 9.56 -15.82 2.87
N GLN A 175 9.36 -14.74 3.63
CA GLN A 175 8.17 -14.58 4.50
C GLN A 175 6.88 -14.37 3.70
N ALA A 176 6.94 -13.68 2.56
CA ALA A 176 5.80 -13.48 1.65
C ALA A 176 5.25 -14.80 1.08
N ARG A 177 6.04 -15.88 1.14
CA ARG A 177 5.67 -17.24 0.72
C ARG A 177 5.59 -18.21 1.89
N HIS A 178 5.40 -17.74 3.11
CA HIS A 178 5.25 -18.62 4.27
C HIS A 178 3.85 -19.25 4.33
N SER A 179 3.70 -20.41 4.98
CA SER A 179 2.40 -21.07 5.16
C SER A 179 1.45 -20.28 6.08
N ASP A 180 2.02 -19.62 7.08
CA ASP A 180 1.34 -18.67 7.96
C ASP A 180 0.89 -17.39 7.22
N GLU A 181 -0.39 -17.06 7.34
CA GLU A 181 -1.00 -15.91 6.65
C GLU A 181 -0.57 -14.57 7.21
N GLU A 182 -0.45 -14.45 8.53
CA GLU A 182 -0.05 -13.20 9.18
C GLU A 182 1.37 -12.80 8.77
N ARG A 183 2.30 -13.76 8.67
CA ARG A 183 3.64 -13.53 8.14
C ARG A 183 3.60 -13.02 6.71
N ARG A 184 2.77 -13.62 5.84
CA ARG A 184 2.62 -13.15 4.45
C ARG A 184 2.12 -11.71 4.40
N ILE A 185 1.08 -11.38 5.17
CA ILE A 185 0.51 -10.01 5.20
C ILE A 185 1.56 -8.98 5.62
N ASN A 186 2.28 -9.26 6.72
CA ASN A 186 3.31 -8.33 7.21
C ASN A 186 4.49 -8.20 6.23
N ALA A 187 4.93 -9.30 5.61
CA ALA A 187 5.99 -9.28 4.61
C ALA A 187 5.61 -8.47 3.37
N LEU A 188 4.39 -8.64 2.86
CA LEU A 188 3.87 -7.86 1.73
C LEU A 188 3.77 -6.37 2.09
N SER A 189 3.33 -6.04 3.31
CA SER A 189 3.33 -4.65 3.78
C SER A 189 4.74 -4.05 3.81
N ILE A 190 5.77 -4.82 4.19
CA ILE A 190 7.16 -4.35 4.13
C ILE A 190 7.59 -4.11 2.68
N ILE A 191 7.32 -5.05 1.76
CA ILE A 191 7.68 -4.90 0.34
C ILE A 191 7.06 -3.64 -0.26
N GLY A 192 5.76 -3.39 -0.01
CA GLY A 192 5.10 -2.17 -0.45
C GLY A 192 5.71 -0.90 0.17
N THR A 193 6.07 -0.95 1.46
CA THR A 193 6.72 0.19 2.13
C THR A 193 8.09 0.51 1.54
N LEU A 194 8.90 -0.52 1.26
CA LEU A 194 10.20 -0.37 0.60
C LEU A 194 10.01 0.29 -0.77
N SER A 195 9.06 -0.20 -1.56
CA SER A 195 8.81 0.31 -2.91
C SER A 195 8.24 1.73 -2.93
N GLU A 196 7.37 2.08 -1.99
CA GLU A 196 6.81 3.43 -1.82
C GLU A 196 7.88 4.45 -1.41
N LYS A 197 8.84 4.04 -0.57
CA LYS A 197 9.87 4.93 0.00
C LYS A 197 11.22 4.86 -0.74
N SER A 198 11.24 4.29 -1.94
CA SER A 198 12.43 4.26 -2.81
C SER A 198 12.28 5.25 -3.96
N SER A 199 13.11 6.30 -3.97
CA SER A 199 13.09 7.32 -5.04
C SER A 199 14.09 7.07 -6.17
N ASP A 200 15.15 6.30 -5.89
CA ASP A 200 16.16 5.90 -6.89
C ASP A 200 15.55 5.08 -8.05
N PRO A 201 15.88 5.38 -9.32
CA PRO A 201 15.29 4.74 -10.49
C PRO A 201 15.66 3.26 -10.66
N ASP A 202 16.74 2.78 -10.04
CA ASP A 202 17.22 1.39 -10.17
C ASP A 202 16.65 0.48 -9.07
N ALA A 203 16.21 1.04 -7.95
CA ALA A 203 15.65 0.28 -6.82
C ALA A 203 14.42 -0.56 -7.22
N LEU A 204 13.43 0.06 -7.87
CA LEU A 204 12.22 -0.64 -8.29
C LEU A 204 12.50 -1.76 -9.32
N PRO A 205 13.29 -1.52 -10.41
CA PRO A 205 13.76 -2.59 -11.29
C PRO A 205 14.43 -3.75 -10.54
N SER A 206 15.32 -3.47 -9.58
CA SER A 206 15.97 -4.52 -8.79
C SER A 206 14.97 -5.36 -7.99
N MET A 207 13.99 -4.72 -7.34
CA MET A 207 12.94 -5.43 -6.60
C MET A 207 12.06 -6.28 -7.51
N VAL A 208 11.64 -5.75 -8.66
CA VAL A 208 10.87 -6.51 -9.66
C VAL A 208 11.66 -7.72 -10.14
N ASN A 209 12.95 -7.54 -10.46
CA ASN A 209 13.81 -8.62 -10.95
C ASN A 209 14.03 -9.70 -9.89
N ALA A 210 14.17 -9.34 -8.62
CA ALA A 210 14.27 -10.30 -7.53
C ALA A 210 13.02 -11.19 -7.44
N ILE A 211 11.83 -10.61 -7.56
CA ILE A 211 10.58 -11.40 -7.51
C ILE A 211 10.42 -12.25 -8.78
N LYS A 212 10.73 -11.69 -9.96
CA LYS A 212 10.72 -12.43 -11.23
C LYS A 212 11.68 -13.62 -11.19
N ALA A 213 12.87 -13.47 -10.61
CA ALA A 213 13.84 -14.56 -10.46
C ALA A 213 13.29 -15.71 -9.61
N VAL A 214 12.64 -15.40 -8.49
CA VAL A 214 12.01 -16.41 -7.62
C VAL A 214 10.85 -17.12 -8.34
N LEU A 215 9.99 -16.37 -9.05
CA LEU A 215 8.94 -16.95 -9.89
C LEU A 215 9.51 -17.80 -11.04
N GLY A 216 10.67 -17.42 -11.57
CA GLY A 216 11.44 -18.16 -12.57
C GLY A 216 12.23 -19.36 -12.03
N GLY A 217 12.16 -19.63 -10.72
CA GLY A 217 12.76 -20.81 -10.10
C GLY A 217 14.20 -20.67 -9.61
N SER A 218 14.71 -19.44 -9.41
CA SER A 218 16.06 -19.22 -8.86
C SER A 218 16.26 -19.85 -7.46
N GLU A 219 15.16 -20.06 -6.73
CA GLU A 219 15.13 -20.72 -5.41
C GLU A 219 14.38 -22.06 -5.46
N GLY A 220 14.31 -22.67 -6.65
CA GLY A 220 13.51 -23.87 -6.89
C GLY A 220 12.05 -23.55 -7.25
N LYS A 221 11.33 -24.59 -7.67
CA LYS A 221 9.95 -24.48 -8.15
C LYS A 221 8.98 -24.21 -7.00
N LEU A 222 8.13 -23.18 -7.15
CA LEU A 222 7.04 -22.90 -6.22
C LEU A 222 5.92 -23.93 -6.39
N SER A 223 5.97 -25.01 -5.61
CA SER A 223 4.99 -26.10 -5.72
C SER A 223 3.66 -25.75 -5.07
N LEU A 224 3.67 -25.00 -3.96
CA LEU A 224 2.50 -24.74 -3.14
C LEU A 224 1.75 -23.48 -3.56
N LEU A 225 0.42 -23.53 -3.48
CA LEU A 225 -0.48 -22.46 -3.92
C LEU A 225 -0.14 -21.11 -3.27
N TYR A 226 0.01 -21.08 -1.94
CA TYR A 226 0.30 -19.86 -1.20
C TYR A 226 1.67 -19.25 -1.55
N GLN A 227 2.63 -20.05 -2.03
CA GLN A 227 3.94 -19.55 -2.44
C GLN A 227 3.84 -18.79 -3.77
N ARG A 228 3.08 -19.33 -4.73
CA ARG A 228 2.84 -18.66 -6.02
C ARG A 228 2.07 -17.36 -5.81
N ILE A 229 0.94 -17.43 -5.10
CA ILE A 229 0.13 -16.26 -4.76
C ILE A 229 0.96 -15.22 -3.99
N GLY A 230 1.79 -15.64 -3.05
CA GLY A 230 2.68 -14.76 -2.30
C GLY A 230 3.62 -13.92 -3.16
N MET A 231 4.19 -14.50 -4.23
CA MET A 231 5.07 -13.77 -5.15
C MET A 231 4.31 -12.88 -6.12
N ILE A 232 3.14 -13.32 -6.58
CA ILE A 232 2.27 -12.47 -7.39
C ILE A 232 1.81 -11.25 -6.58
N ASN A 233 1.41 -11.45 -5.33
CA ASN A 233 1.07 -10.36 -4.42
C ASN A 233 2.28 -9.46 -4.13
N ALA A 234 3.50 -10.00 -4.04
CA ALA A 234 4.71 -9.18 -3.90
C ALA A 234 4.92 -8.27 -5.11
N LEU A 235 4.73 -8.77 -6.35
CA LEU A 235 4.74 -7.93 -7.55
C LEU A 235 3.60 -6.90 -7.53
N GLU A 236 2.42 -7.25 -7.03
CA GLU A 236 1.31 -6.32 -6.84
C GLU A 236 1.70 -5.17 -5.90
N GLN A 237 2.37 -5.44 -4.77
CA GLN A 237 2.80 -4.41 -3.82
C GLN A 237 3.71 -3.35 -4.46
N LEU A 238 4.56 -3.75 -5.41
CA LEU A 238 5.45 -2.83 -6.12
C LEU A 238 4.72 -1.81 -7.01
N SER A 239 3.43 -2.03 -7.32
CA SER A 239 2.61 -1.02 -8.02
C SER A 239 2.38 0.25 -7.21
N ARG A 240 2.65 0.22 -5.90
CA ARG A 240 2.53 1.37 -5.00
C ARG A 240 3.72 2.34 -5.07
N SER A 241 4.77 2.00 -5.82
CA SER A 241 5.88 2.92 -6.03
C SER A 241 5.44 4.24 -6.68
N PRO A 242 6.23 5.32 -6.52
CA PRO A 242 5.92 6.61 -7.11
C PRO A 242 5.62 6.51 -8.63
N PRO A 243 4.55 7.14 -9.14
CA PRO A 243 4.09 6.96 -10.53
C PRO A 243 5.17 7.17 -11.61
N LYS A 244 6.13 8.07 -11.35
CA LYS A 244 7.27 8.35 -12.25
C LYS A 244 8.11 7.11 -12.56
N GLN A 245 8.22 6.16 -11.63
CA GLN A 245 9.00 4.93 -11.82
C GLN A 245 8.16 3.80 -12.45
N ILE A 246 6.86 3.75 -12.14
CA ILE A 246 5.94 2.70 -12.60
C ILE A 246 5.86 2.66 -14.13
N GLY A 247 5.71 3.81 -14.79
CA GLY A 247 5.45 3.91 -16.23
C GLY A 247 6.40 3.08 -17.11
N ARG A 248 7.70 3.07 -16.78
CA ARG A 248 8.74 2.36 -17.54
C ARG A 248 8.67 0.84 -17.38
N LEU A 249 8.25 0.35 -16.21
CA LEU A 249 8.24 -1.08 -15.90
C LEU A 249 6.88 -1.74 -16.14
N ALA A 250 5.80 -0.95 -16.12
CA ALA A 250 4.43 -1.45 -16.22
C ALA A 250 4.20 -2.40 -17.42
N PRO A 251 4.69 -2.10 -18.65
CA PRO A 251 4.58 -3.04 -19.77
C PRO A 251 5.27 -4.37 -19.49
N SER A 252 6.54 -4.34 -19.05
CA SER A 252 7.35 -5.54 -18.78
C SER A 252 6.79 -6.40 -17.65
N VAL A 253 6.19 -5.78 -16.63
CA VAL A 253 5.53 -6.50 -15.54
C VAL A 253 4.23 -7.13 -16.04
N SER A 254 3.42 -6.40 -16.81
CA SER A 254 2.15 -6.89 -17.35
C SER A 254 2.35 -8.07 -18.29
N THR A 255 3.29 -7.97 -19.24
CA THR A 255 3.64 -9.08 -20.14
C THR A 255 4.12 -10.31 -19.36
N PHE A 256 4.95 -10.11 -18.34
CA PHE A 256 5.42 -11.22 -17.51
C PHE A 256 4.27 -11.91 -16.76
N LEU A 257 3.38 -11.11 -16.14
CA LEU A 257 2.20 -11.62 -15.44
C LEU A 257 1.24 -12.36 -16.39
N LEU A 258 1.06 -11.87 -17.63
CA LEU A 258 0.28 -12.59 -18.65
C LEU A 258 0.87 -13.96 -18.99
N THR A 259 2.20 -14.06 -19.07
CA THR A 259 2.87 -15.37 -19.25
C THR A 259 2.60 -16.27 -18.05
N CYS A 260 2.76 -15.77 -16.82
CA CYS A 260 2.42 -16.53 -15.62
C CYS A 260 0.95 -17.01 -15.61
N TYR A 261 0.01 -16.20 -16.11
CA TYR A 261 -1.40 -16.58 -16.18
C TYR A 261 -1.63 -17.76 -17.14
N LYS A 262 -0.93 -17.76 -18.28
CA LYS A 262 -1.05 -18.82 -19.29
C LYS A 262 -0.43 -20.13 -18.81
N ASP A 263 0.67 -20.04 -18.06
CA ASP A 263 1.44 -21.20 -17.61
C ASP A 263 0.89 -21.83 -16.32
N ASP A 264 0.09 -21.11 -15.53
CA ASP A 264 -0.53 -21.66 -14.32
C ASP A 264 -1.90 -22.28 -14.62
N GLY A 265 -2.18 -23.45 -14.05
CA GLY A 265 -3.44 -24.17 -14.20
C GLY A 265 -4.46 -23.91 -13.09
N ILE A 266 -4.06 -23.21 -12.02
CA ILE A 266 -4.85 -23.06 -10.79
C ILE A 266 -5.61 -21.72 -10.81
N GLU A 267 -6.94 -21.77 -10.62
CA GLU A 267 -7.81 -20.61 -10.74
C GLU A 267 -7.45 -19.50 -9.73
N GLU A 268 -7.12 -19.87 -8.50
CA GLU A 268 -6.77 -18.92 -7.44
C GLU A 268 -5.48 -18.15 -7.74
N VAL A 269 -4.49 -18.80 -8.37
CA VAL A 269 -3.27 -18.13 -8.83
C VAL A 269 -3.60 -17.16 -9.97
N LYS A 270 -4.42 -17.59 -10.92
CA LYS A 270 -4.89 -16.75 -12.02
C LYS A 270 -5.64 -15.50 -11.52
N LEU A 271 -6.48 -15.64 -10.51
CA LEU A 271 -7.17 -14.51 -9.88
C LEU A 271 -6.19 -13.53 -9.22
N ALA A 272 -5.17 -14.02 -8.53
CA ALA A 272 -4.11 -13.18 -7.97
C ALA A 272 -3.35 -12.43 -9.08
N ILE A 273 -3.09 -13.09 -10.21
CA ILE A 273 -2.42 -12.46 -11.36
C ILE A 273 -3.28 -11.35 -11.96
N LEU A 274 -4.59 -11.57 -12.12
CA LEU A 274 -5.52 -10.54 -12.59
C LEU A 274 -5.56 -9.33 -11.65
N SER A 275 -5.52 -9.56 -10.33
CA SER A 275 -5.40 -8.50 -9.32
C SER A 275 -4.10 -7.70 -9.46
N ALA A 276 -2.99 -8.41 -9.66
CA ALA A 276 -1.68 -7.80 -9.83
C ALA A 276 -1.64 -6.91 -11.08
N ILE A 277 -2.03 -7.44 -12.25
CA ILE A 277 -2.08 -6.64 -13.50
C ILE A 277 -3.01 -5.44 -13.32
N GLY A 278 -4.18 -5.64 -12.69
CA GLY A 278 -5.13 -4.57 -12.38
C GLY A 278 -4.52 -3.44 -11.56
N SER A 279 -3.73 -3.76 -10.54
CA SER A 279 -3.08 -2.75 -9.68
C SER A 279 -2.03 -1.94 -10.43
N TRP A 280 -1.23 -2.58 -11.30
CA TRP A 280 -0.29 -1.88 -12.17
C TRP A 280 -1.01 -0.99 -13.21
N ALA A 281 -2.10 -1.49 -13.80
CA ALA A 281 -2.92 -0.73 -14.75
C ALA A 281 -3.71 0.41 -14.12
N LEU A 282 -4.05 0.32 -12.83
CA LEU A 282 -4.67 1.42 -12.11
C LEU A 282 -3.75 2.64 -12.03
N VAL A 283 -2.44 2.40 -11.86
CA VAL A 283 -1.44 3.46 -11.67
C VAL A 283 -0.80 3.90 -12.98
N SER A 284 -0.69 3.02 -13.97
CA SER A 284 -0.06 3.32 -15.26
C SER A 284 -0.80 2.70 -16.44
N ALA A 285 -1.24 3.55 -17.37
CA ALA A 285 -1.81 3.12 -18.64
C ALA A 285 -0.81 2.34 -19.51
N GLU A 286 0.49 2.43 -19.25
CA GLU A 286 1.50 1.62 -19.94
C GLU A 286 1.38 0.11 -19.61
N ALA A 287 0.67 -0.26 -18.55
CA ALA A 287 0.35 -1.67 -18.29
C ALA A 287 -0.70 -2.22 -19.28
N VAL A 288 -1.55 -1.37 -19.86
CA VAL A 288 -2.63 -1.78 -20.78
C VAL A 288 -2.13 -1.78 -22.22
N GLN A 289 -1.37 -2.82 -22.56
CA GLN A 289 -0.87 -3.07 -23.90
C GLN A 289 -1.92 -3.79 -24.77
N PRO A 290 -1.80 -3.81 -26.11
CA PRO A 290 -2.80 -4.42 -27.00
C PRO A 290 -3.09 -5.90 -26.71
N ASP A 291 -2.06 -6.65 -26.29
CA ASP A 291 -2.19 -8.04 -25.82
C ASP A 291 -3.06 -8.14 -24.57
N VAL A 292 -2.92 -7.24 -23.60
CA VAL A 292 -3.79 -7.15 -22.40
C VAL A 292 -5.25 -6.89 -22.79
N VAL A 293 -5.50 -6.01 -23.76
CA VAL A 293 -6.87 -5.74 -24.25
C VAL A 293 -7.49 -7.00 -24.88
N SER A 294 -6.73 -7.70 -25.74
CA SER A 294 -7.19 -8.96 -26.33
C SER A 294 -7.39 -10.06 -25.28
N PHE A 295 -6.55 -10.08 -24.25
CA PHE A 295 -6.61 -11.02 -23.14
C PHE A 295 -7.88 -10.81 -22.30
N ILE A 296 -8.27 -9.56 -22.00
CA ILE A 296 -9.54 -9.26 -21.33
C ILE A 296 -10.72 -9.79 -22.13
N ALA A 297 -10.76 -9.51 -23.44
CA ALA A 297 -11.86 -9.95 -24.31
C ALA A 297 -11.99 -11.48 -24.36
N ALA A 298 -10.86 -12.20 -24.42
CA ALA A 298 -10.85 -13.65 -24.33
C ALA A 298 -11.33 -14.15 -22.95
N GLY A 299 -10.89 -13.48 -21.89
CA GLY A 299 -11.25 -13.78 -20.50
C GLY A 299 -12.74 -13.73 -20.17
N LEU A 300 -13.50 -12.87 -20.87
CA LEU A 300 -14.96 -12.79 -20.70
C LEU A 300 -15.71 -14.06 -21.15
N LYS A 301 -15.04 -14.94 -21.91
CA LYS A 301 -15.59 -16.23 -22.36
C LYS A 301 -15.24 -17.39 -21.41
N GLU A 302 -14.44 -17.13 -20.38
CA GLU A 302 -14.09 -18.15 -19.39
C GLU A 302 -15.29 -18.56 -18.51
N LYS A 303 -15.11 -19.63 -17.74
CA LYS A 303 -16.12 -20.13 -16.80
C LYS A 303 -16.22 -19.23 -15.56
N ASP A 304 -17.39 -19.29 -14.92
CA ASP A 304 -17.87 -18.48 -13.79
C ASP A 304 -16.81 -17.69 -13.01
N THR A 305 -15.94 -18.39 -12.26
CA THR A 305 -14.92 -17.77 -11.38
C THR A 305 -13.95 -16.86 -12.13
N LEU A 306 -13.35 -17.35 -13.22
CA LEU A 306 -12.35 -16.61 -13.97
C LEU A 306 -12.98 -15.48 -14.79
N ARG A 307 -14.18 -15.68 -15.34
CA ARG A 307 -14.94 -14.59 -15.97
C ARG A 307 -15.20 -13.44 -14.99
N LYS A 308 -15.63 -13.75 -13.76
CA LYS A 308 -15.77 -12.76 -12.68
C LYS A 308 -14.45 -12.09 -12.33
N GLY A 309 -13.34 -12.84 -12.33
CA GLY A 309 -11.99 -12.32 -12.18
C GLY A 309 -11.66 -11.26 -13.24
N HIS A 310 -11.89 -11.57 -14.51
CA HIS A 310 -11.66 -10.66 -15.64
C HIS A 310 -12.56 -9.42 -15.58
N LEU A 311 -13.82 -9.57 -15.17
CA LEU A 311 -14.72 -8.43 -14.97
C LEU A 311 -14.26 -7.50 -13.83
N LYS A 312 -13.76 -8.06 -12.72
CA LYS A 312 -13.17 -7.28 -11.62
C LYS A 312 -11.88 -6.58 -12.08
N PHE A 313 -11.04 -7.27 -12.84
CA PHE A 313 -9.84 -6.71 -13.45
C PHE A 313 -10.16 -5.53 -14.36
N LEU A 314 -11.12 -5.69 -15.29
CA LEU A 314 -11.59 -4.62 -16.17
C LEU A 314 -12.14 -3.43 -15.36
N ARG A 315 -12.93 -3.68 -14.32
CA ARG A 315 -13.45 -2.63 -13.43
C ARG A 315 -12.32 -1.80 -12.83
N VAL A 316 -11.21 -2.41 -12.42
CA VAL A 316 -10.05 -1.69 -11.87
C VAL A 316 -9.40 -0.83 -12.95
N ILE A 317 -9.18 -1.36 -14.15
CA ILE A 317 -8.64 -0.59 -15.28
C ILE A 317 -9.50 0.64 -15.59
N CYS A 318 -10.83 0.49 -15.60
CA CYS A 318 -11.76 1.59 -15.92
C CYS A 318 -11.77 2.75 -14.89
N LYS A 319 -11.08 2.61 -13.74
CA LYS A 319 -10.91 3.71 -12.77
C LYS A 319 -9.86 4.73 -13.24
N ASN A 320 -8.89 4.31 -14.07
CA ASN A 320 -7.89 5.19 -14.64
C ASN A 320 -8.33 5.61 -16.06
N SER A 321 -8.45 6.92 -16.32
CA SER A 321 -8.94 7.44 -17.60
C SER A 321 -8.05 7.08 -18.78
N ASP A 322 -6.72 7.14 -18.61
CA ASP A 322 -5.76 6.89 -19.67
C ASP A 322 -5.66 5.39 -20.00
N SER A 323 -5.86 4.55 -18.98
CA SER A 323 -5.93 3.10 -19.15
C SER A 323 -7.23 2.71 -19.86
N LEU A 324 -8.33 3.38 -19.53
CA LEU A 324 -9.63 3.22 -20.19
C LEU A 324 -9.56 3.60 -21.67
N THR A 325 -8.93 4.72 -22.04
CA THR A 325 -8.78 5.12 -23.45
C THR A 325 -7.93 4.13 -24.25
N LYS A 326 -6.90 3.52 -23.63
CA LYS A 326 -6.15 2.42 -24.24
C LYS A 326 -6.97 1.15 -24.43
N THR A 327 -7.84 0.79 -23.48
CA THR A 327 -8.77 -0.35 -23.69
C THR A 327 -9.71 -0.14 -24.88
N LEU A 328 -10.01 1.11 -25.22
CA LEU A 328 -10.80 1.49 -26.40
C LEU A 328 -9.99 1.51 -27.70
N GLY A 329 -8.69 1.19 -27.66
CA GLY A 329 -7.82 1.19 -28.85
C GLY A 329 -7.53 2.59 -29.39
N LYS A 330 -7.86 3.66 -28.65
CA LYS A 330 -7.51 5.05 -28.97
C LYS A 330 -6.16 5.40 -28.35
N GLY A 331 -5.10 4.73 -28.82
CA GLY A 331 -3.72 5.06 -28.47
C GLY A 331 -3.17 6.19 -29.34
N ALA A 332 -3.71 7.40 -29.22
CA ALA A 332 -3.03 8.62 -29.67
C ALA A 332 -3.41 9.76 -28.72
N PRO A 333 -2.44 10.58 -28.27
CA PRO A 333 -2.71 11.65 -27.32
C PRO A 333 -3.70 12.66 -27.91
N MET A 334 -4.67 13.04 -27.08
CA MET A 334 -5.74 14.00 -27.33
C MET A 334 -5.22 15.45 -27.40
N GLU A 335 -3.96 15.67 -27.79
CA GLU A 335 -3.34 17.00 -27.94
C GLU A 335 -3.47 17.58 -29.35
N PHE A 336 -3.94 16.81 -30.34
CA PHE A 336 -4.03 17.27 -31.72
C PHE A 336 -5.39 17.86 -32.14
N ILE A 337 -6.37 17.92 -31.23
CA ILE A 337 -7.73 18.41 -31.56
C ILE A 337 -7.97 19.88 -31.13
N LEU A 338 -7.09 20.49 -30.33
CA LEU A 338 -7.20 21.90 -29.93
C LEU A 338 -6.39 22.87 -30.81
N ARG A 339 -6.18 22.57 -32.09
CA ARG A 339 -5.54 23.54 -33.02
C ARG A 339 -6.09 23.57 -34.44
N ARG A 340 -7.31 23.11 -34.66
CA ARG A 340 -7.94 23.19 -35.98
C ARG A 340 -9.35 23.72 -35.89
N ASP A 341 -9.44 25.02 -35.60
CA ASP A 341 -10.54 25.84 -36.08
C ASP A 341 -10.04 26.82 -37.14
N CYS A 342 -10.91 27.03 -38.13
CA CYS A 342 -10.82 27.94 -39.27
C CYS A 342 -9.94 27.48 -40.45
N ASN A 343 -10.47 26.54 -41.24
CA ASN A 343 -10.88 26.94 -42.61
C ASN A 343 -11.78 25.91 -43.29
N SER A 344 -12.83 26.45 -43.89
CA SER A 344 -13.84 25.84 -44.75
C SER A 344 -13.26 24.94 -45.85
N GLY A 345 -13.94 23.82 -46.12
CA GLY A 345 -13.76 23.05 -47.35
C GLY A 345 -13.93 21.55 -47.17
N SER A 346 -15.14 21.06 -47.51
CA SER A 346 -15.46 19.70 -47.94
C SER A 346 -14.28 18.75 -48.16
N ARG A 347 -14.15 17.73 -47.32
CA ARG A 347 -13.53 16.43 -47.62
C ARG A 347 -13.98 15.41 -46.57
N GLN A 348 -14.71 14.38 -47.00
CA GLN A 348 -14.87 13.14 -46.25
C GLN A 348 -13.46 12.56 -45.99
N GLY A 349 -13.04 12.56 -44.72
CA GLY A 349 -11.85 11.86 -44.23
C GLY A 349 -12.23 10.50 -43.65
N PRO A 350 -11.29 9.55 -43.54
CA PRO A 350 -11.61 8.16 -43.31
C PRO A 350 -12.23 7.99 -41.92
N GLU A 351 -13.41 7.37 -41.89
CA GLU A 351 -14.04 6.89 -40.67
C GLU A 351 -13.03 6.03 -39.90
N GLY A 352 -12.53 6.56 -38.77
CA GLY A 352 -11.68 5.82 -37.85
C GLY A 352 -12.47 4.64 -37.27
N CYS A 353 -12.36 3.50 -37.94
CA CYS A 353 -12.90 2.23 -37.51
C CYS A 353 -12.26 1.84 -36.17
N LEU A 354 -13.07 1.48 -35.16
CA LEU A 354 -12.52 0.93 -33.90
C LEU A 354 -11.62 -0.27 -34.26
N PRO A 355 -10.46 -0.45 -33.61
CA PRO A 355 -9.69 -1.68 -33.78
C PRO A 355 -10.61 -2.87 -33.52
N ARG A 356 -10.62 -3.87 -34.42
CA ARG A 356 -11.49 -5.06 -34.33
C ARG A 356 -11.62 -5.70 -32.92
N PRO A 357 -10.58 -5.72 -32.06
CA PRO A 357 -10.71 -6.24 -30.69
C PRO A 357 -11.69 -5.45 -29.80
N VAL A 358 -11.77 -4.12 -29.97
CA VAL A 358 -12.53 -3.22 -29.08
C VAL A 358 -14.03 -3.30 -29.33
N ALA A 359 -14.44 -3.34 -30.61
CA ALA A 359 -15.83 -3.57 -30.98
C ALA A 359 -16.33 -4.91 -30.41
N SER A 360 -15.50 -5.95 -30.49
CA SER A 360 -15.82 -7.26 -29.93
C SER A 360 -15.96 -7.24 -28.40
N LEU A 361 -15.16 -6.43 -27.69
CA LEU A 361 -15.21 -6.33 -26.22
C LEU A 361 -16.51 -5.64 -25.75
N LEU A 362 -16.86 -4.51 -26.36
CA LEU A 362 -18.08 -3.76 -26.02
C LEU A 362 -19.33 -4.62 -26.24
N ASP A 363 -19.42 -5.30 -27.37
CA ASP A 363 -20.56 -6.16 -27.69
C ASP A 363 -20.73 -7.28 -26.64
N HIS A 364 -19.65 -7.93 -26.23
CA HIS A 364 -19.69 -8.97 -25.19
C HIS A 364 -20.14 -8.40 -23.83
N LEU A 365 -19.67 -7.20 -23.47
CA LEU A 365 -20.06 -6.55 -22.21
C LEU A 365 -21.55 -6.14 -22.21
N ILE A 366 -22.07 -5.65 -23.35
CA ILE A 366 -23.49 -5.35 -23.50
C ILE A 366 -24.32 -6.64 -23.32
N GLN A 367 -23.92 -7.74 -23.97
CA GLN A 367 -24.64 -9.02 -23.83
C GLN A 367 -24.57 -9.60 -22.41
N LEU A 368 -23.42 -9.51 -21.73
CA LEU A 368 -23.30 -9.89 -20.32
C LEU A 368 -24.18 -9.04 -19.41
N SER A 369 -24.26 -7.73 -19.67
CA SER A 369 -25.16 -6.83 -18.96
C SER A 369 -26.62 -7.26 -19.14
N LYS A 370 -27.09 -7.41 -20.39
CA LYS A 370 -28.46 -7.87 -20.68
C LYS A 370 -28.80 -9.18 -19.97
N THR A 371 -27.89 -10.15 -20.04
CA THR A 371 -28.11 -11.47 -19.45
C THR A 371 -28.14 -11.40 -17.93
N GLY A 372 -27.23 -10.65 -17.30
CA GLY A 372 -27.22 -10.50 -15.84
C GLY A 372 -28.42 -9.73 -15.29
N PHE A 373 -29.03 -8.83 -16.07
CA PHE A 373 -30.29 -8.18 -15.69
C PHE A 373 -31.54 -9.03 -15.97
N SER A 374 -31.41 -10.10 -16.74
CA SER A 374 -32.50 -11.05 -17.03
C SER A 374 -32.42 -12.34 -16.18
N LYS A 375 -31.23 -12.72 -15.70
CA LYS A 375 -30.98 -13.97 -14.97
C LYS A 375 -30.30 -13.70 -13.64
N ALA A 376 -30.98 -14.01 -12.53
CA ALA A 376 -30.48 -13.77 -11.18
C ALA A 376 -29.11 -14.43 -10.89
N THR A 377 -28.86 -15.63 -11.43
CA THR A 377 -27.58 -16.35 -11.26
C THR A 377 -26.37 -15.64 -11.88
N GLN A 378 -26.60 -14.72 -12.82
CA GLN A 378 -25.56 -13.95 -13.50
C GLN A 378 -25.60 -12.46 -13.13
N ARG A 379 -26.35 -12.10 -12.09
CA ARG A 379 -26.57 -10.70 -11.70
C ARG A 379 -25.27 -9.95 -11.42
N LEU A 380 -24.33 -10.58 -10.71
CA LEU A 380 -23.05 -9.97 -10.36
C LEU A 380 -22.20 -9.67 -11.62
N ASP A 381 -22.18 -10.61 -12.57
CA ASP A 381 -21.48 -10.45 -13.85
C ASP A 381 -22.09 -9.30 -14.66
N GLY A 382 -23.42 -9.22 -14.68
CA GLY A 382 -24.16 -8.12 -15.32
C GLY A 382 -23.87 -6.77 -14.70
N ILE A 383 -23.76 -6.68 -13.36
CA ILE A 383 -23.43 -5.42 -12.66
C ILE A 383 -22.00 -4.96 -13.01
N TYR A 384 -21.02 -5.87 -12.99
CA TYR A 384 -19.65 -5.51 -13.38
C TYR A 384 -19.54 -5.12 -14.86
N ALA A 385 -20.23 -5.86 -15.73
CA ALA A 385 -20.28 -5.55 -17.16
C ALA A 385 -20.94 -4.18 -17.41
N LEU A 386 -22.07 -3.89 -16.75
CA LEU A 386 -22.75 -2.61 -16.86
C LEU A 386 -21.83 -1.46 -16.41
N PHE A 387 -21.13 -1.60 -15.29
CA PHE A 387 -20.17 -0.60 -14.84
C PHE A 387 -19.11 -0.30 -15.92
N ALA A 388 -18.52 -1.34 -16.52
CA ALA A 388 -17.54 -1.15 -17.59
C ALA A 388 -18.15 -0.46 -18.81
N VAL A 389 -19.34 -0.91 -19.26
CA VAL A 389 -20.07 -0.32 -20.40
C VAL A 389 -20.38 1.15 -20.15
N SER A 390 -20.88 1.52 -18.97
CA SER A 390 -21.17 2.92 -18.63
C SER A 390 -19.91 3.78 -18.61
N ARG A 391 -18.78 3.25 -18.13
CA ARG A 391 -17.50 3.96 -18.16
C ARG A 391 -16.99 4.16 -19.57
N LEU A 392 -17.13 3.17 -20.45
CA LEU A 392 -16.76 3.26 -21.86
C LEU A 392 -17.64 4.28 -22.60
N ALA A 393 -18.96 4.24 -22.37
CA ALA A 393 -19.92 5.18 -22.95
C ALA A 393 -19.61 6.65 -22.59
N ALA A 394 -19.18 6.89 -21.35
CA ALA A 394 -18.86 8.22 -20.86
C ALA A 394 -17.65 8.87 -21.58
N VAL A 395 -16.81 8.08 -22.26
CA VAL A 395 -15.61 8.58 -22.96
C VAL A 395 -15.61 8.29 -24.47
N ASP A 396 -16.58 7.52 -24.98
CA ASP A 396 -16.70 7.18 -26.39
C ASP A 396 -18.16 7.20 -26.87
N THR A 397 -18.48 8.19 -27.70
CA THR A 397 -19.82 8.40 -28.27
C THR A 397 -20.29 7.24 -29.15
N LYS A 398 -19.36 6.49 -29.75
CA LYS A 398 -19.69 5.27 -30.50
C LYS A 398 -20.17 4.15 -29.57
N ALA A 399 -19.54 4.02 -28.40
CA ALA A 399 -19.96 3.06 -27.39
C ALA A 399 -21.34 3.43 -26.84
N ASP A 400 -21.59 4.71 -26.60
CA ASP A 400 -22.90 5.22 -26.20
C ASP A 400 -23.99 4.91 -27.25
N GLY A 401 -23.72 5.18 -28.53
CA GLY A 401 -24.62 4.83 -29.63
C GLY A 401 -24.92 3.33 -29.73
N ALA A 402 -23.94 2.46 -29.46
CA ALA A 402 -24.14 1.02 -29.45
C ALA A 402 -25.08 0.56 -28.31
N ILE A 403 -24.96 1.16 -27.12
CA ILE A 403 -25.82 0.89 -25.96
C ILE A 403 -27.28 1.26 -26.25
N LEU A 404 -27.49 2.43 -26.86
CA LEU A 404 -28.81 2.91 -27.29
C LEU A 404 -29.41 1.98 -28.35
N LYS A 405 -28.63 1.64 -29.38
CA LYS A 405 -29.05 0.71 -30.45
C LYS A 405 -29.47 -0.65 -29.88
N GLU A 406 -28.73 -1.15 -28.90
CA GLU A 406 -29.00 -2.42 -28.24
C GLU A 406 -30.11 -2.33 -27.17
N LYS A 407 -30.71 -1.15 -26.93
CA LYS A 407 -31.78 -0.90 -25.95
C LYS A 407 -31.45 -1.38 -24.53
N LEU A 408 -30.18 -1.29 -24.14
CA LEU A 408 -29.72 -1.82 -22.84
C LEU A 408 -30.39 -1.11 -21.66
N TRP A 409 -30.48 0.23 -21.71
CA TRP A 409 -31.11 1.02 -20.64
C TRP A 409 -32.59 0.68 -20.42
N THR A 410 -33.33 0.47 -21.51
CA THR A 410 -34.73 0.05 -21.47
C THR A 410 -34.88 -1.30 -20.78
N LEU A 411 -34.03 -2.27 -21.14
CA LEU A 411 -34.06 -3.60 -20.53
C LEU A 411 -33.75 -3.56 -19.03
N ILE A 412 -32.79 -2.73 -18.60
CA ILE A 412 -32.45 -2.58 -17.18
C ILE A 412 -33.60 -1.93 -16.42
N ALA A 413 -34.16 -0.85 -16.94
CA ALA A 413 -35.27 -0.14 -16.29
C ALA A 413 -36.53 -1.00 -16.16
N GLN A 414 -36.76 -1.94 -17.09
CA GLN A 414 -37.85 -2.91 -17.01
C GLN A 414 -37.63 -3.98 -15.93
N ASN A 415 -36.40 -4.49 -15.80
CA ASN A 415 -36.08 -5.58 -14.87
C ASN A 415 -35.71 -5.10 -13.47
N GLU A 416 -35.17 -3.89 -13.32
CA GLU A 416 -34.71 -3.27 -12.07
C GLU A 416 -35.03 -1.77 -12.06
N PRO A 417 -36.31 -1.37 -11.95
CA PRO A 417 -36.73 0.03 -11.97
C PRO A 417 -36.18 0.87 -10.80
N SER A 418 -35.65 0.23 -9.75
CA SER A 418 -34.97 0.87 -8.62
C SER A 418 -33.58 1.42 -8.99
N LEU A 419 -32.93 0.87 -10.03
CA LEU A 419 -31.60 1.31 -10.48
C LEU A 419 -31.69 2.40 -11.54
N ILE A 420 -32.67 2.30 -12.44
CA ILE A 420 -32.90 3.27 -13.52
C ILE A 420 -34.41 3.42 -13.68
N SER A 421 -34.92 4.64 -13.48
CA SER A 421 -36.34 4.92 -13.69
C SER A 421 -36.70 4.83 -15.17
N LEU A 422 -37.76 4.10 -15.49
CA LEU A 422 -38.33 4.00 -16.84
C LEU A 422 -38.65 5.38 -17.45
N GLN A 423 -39.06 6.34 -16.62
CA GLN A 423 -39.38 7.70 -17.08
C GLN A 423 -38.14 8.47 -17.56
N LEU A 424 -36.97 8.20 -16.98
CA LEU A 424 -35.70 8.79 -17.41
C LEU A 424 -35.21 8.18 -18.73
N VAL A 425 -35.51 6.90 -18.98
CA VAL A 425 -35.10 6.20 -20.22
C VAL A 425 -35.96 6.61 -21.43
N ILE A 426 -37.23 6.96 -21.22
CA ILE A 426 -38.14 7.41 -22.30
C ILE A 426 -37.76 8.81 -22.84
N LEU A 427 -36.93 9.56 -22.11
CA LEU A 427 -36.47 10.90 -22.50
C LEU A 427 -35.18 10.90 -23.34
N PHE A 428 -34.53 9.75 -23.52
CA PHE A 428 -33.39 9.51 -24.42
C PHE A 428 -33.85 8.71 -25.63
#